data_AF-A0A2G6KPV7-F1
#
_entry.id   AF-A0A2G6KPV7-F1
#
_cell.length_a   1.000
_cell.length_b   1.000
_cell.length_c   1.000
_cell.angle_alpha   90.00
_cell.angle_beta   90.00
_cell.angle_gamma   90.00
#
_symmetry.space_group_name_H-M   'P 1'
#
loop_
_entity.id
_entity.type
_entity.pdbx_description
1 polymer ?
#
loop_
_entity_poly.entity_id
_entity_poly.type
_entity_poly.pdbx_seq_one_letter_code
_entity_poly.pdbx_strand_id
1 'polypeptide(L)'
;MDPVAGHIPGAANLPFTDNLTEEGRMLPPEVLRQRFGTDNIRSRLPAESRRKPLAHYCGSGVTAAHNVLAMRHAGLEPGALYAGSFSEWITRDGGQREVAHRVRE
;
A
#
# COMPACT_ATOMS: atom_id res chain seq x y z
N MET A 1 16.60 7.70 -7.84
CA MET A 1 15.34 7.43 -8.57
C MET A 1 15.37 5.98 -8.99
N ASP A 2 14.26 5.24 -8.84
CA ASP A 2 14.21 3.81 -9.15
C ASP A 2 14.48 3.55 -10.64
N PRO A 3 15.31 2.55 -11.01
CA PRO A 3 15.69 2.31 -12.40
C PRO A 3 14.56 1.71 -13.26
N VAL A 4 13.52 1.17 -12.64
CA VAL A 4 12.40 0.49 -13.31
C VAL A 4 11.08 1.05 -12.77
N ALA A 5 10.10 1.27 -13.65
CA ALA A 5 8.75 1.67 -13.26
C ALA A 5 7.85 0.43 -13.11
N GLY A 6 7.13 0.33 -11.99
CA GLY A 6 6.19 -0.78 -11.77
C GLY A 6 5.69 -0.85 -10.34
N HIS A 7 5.26 -2.04 -9.94
CA HIS A 7 4.79 -2.35 -8.59
C HIS A 7 5.08 -3.81 -8.23
N ILE A 8 5.00 -4.14 -6.95
CA ILE A 8 5.15 -5.51 -6.46
C ILE A 8 3.96 -6.34 -6.98
N PRO A 9 4.18 -7.50 -7.62
CA PRO A 9 3.09 -8.35 -8.11
C PRO A 9 2.06 -8.68 -7.02
N GLY A 10 0.78 -8.56 -7.38
CA GLY A 10 -0.34 -8.82 -6.47
C GLY A 10 -0.64 -7.71 -5.46
N ALA A 11 0.08 -6.58 -5.50
CA ALA A 11 -0.21 -5.42 -4.67
C ALA A 11 -1.47 -4.66 -5.13
N ALA A 12 -2.28 -4.22 -4.16
CA ALA A 12 -3.37 -3.28 -4.40
C ALA A 12 -2.87 -1.84 -4.24
N ASN A 13 -3.30 -0.95 -5.13
CA ASN A 13 -2.98 0.48 -5.03
C ASN A 13 -4.01 1.22 -4.15
N LEU A 14 -3.53 1.88 -3.10
CA LEU A 14 -4.29 2.77 -2.23
C LEU A 14 -3.51 4.09 -2.07
N PRO A 15 -3.76 5.08 -2.94
CA PRO A 15 -3.10 6.38 -2.88
C PRO A 15 -3.30 7.03 -1.51
N PHE A 16 -2.23 7.57 -0.92
CA PHE A 16 -2.28 8.20 0.39
C PHE A 16 -3.07 9.53 0.37
N THR A 17 -3.11 10.20 -0.79
CA THR A 17 -3.83 11.45 -1.02
C THR A 17 -5.32 11.32 -0.74
N ASP A 18 -5.88 10.15 -1.02
CA ASP A 18 -7.29 9.87 -0.77
C ASP A 18 -7.60 9.64 0.73
N ASN A 19 -6.60 9.71 1.61
CA ASN A 19 -6.82 9.68 3.05
C ASN A 19 -6.97 11.11 3.61
N LEU A 20 -6.90 12.13 2.75
CA LEU A 20 -6.88 13.53 3.13
C LEU A 20 -8.12 14.29 2.61
N THR A 21 -8.54 15.31 3.35
CA THR A 21 -9.45 16.35 2.88
C THR A 21 -8.74 17.28 1.89
N GLU A 22 -9.49 18.17 1.23
CA GLU A 22 -8.93 19.17 0.32
C GLU A 22 -7.96 20.13 1.03
N GLU A 23 -8.12 20.34 2.33
CA GLU A 23 -7.24 21.14 3.18
C GLU A 23 -6.01 20.35 3.69
N GLY A 24 -5.82 19.10 3.25
CA GLY A 24 -4.69 18.27 3.64
C GLY A 24 -4.78 17.70 5.05
N ARG A 25 -5.98 17.63 5.65
CA ARG A 25 -6.19 16.97 6.96
C ARG A 25 -6.62 15.53 6.77
N MET A 26 -6.35 14.67 7.75
CA MET A 26 -6.87 13.31 7.75
C MET A 26 -8.39 13.30 7.62
N LEU A 27 -8.91 12.44 6.75
CA LEU A 27 -10.36 12.19 6.66
C LEU A 27 -10.90 11.65 8.00
N PRO A 28 -12.21 11.84 8.26
CA PRO A 28 -12.83 11.31 9.46
C PRO A 28 -12.60 9.79 9.63
N PRO A 29 -12.38 9.30 10.88
CA PRO A 29 -12.12 7.90 11.16
C PRO A 29 -13.09 6.91 10.51
N GLU A 30 -14.38 7.25 10.44
CA GLU A 30 -15.43 6.44 9.84
C GLU A 30 -15.26 6.29 8.32
N VAL A 31 -14.84 7.34 7.62
CA VAL A 31 -14.55 7.31 6.17
C VAL A 31 -13.32 6.46 5.91
N LEU A 32 -12.26 6.65 6.72
CA LEU A 32 -11.06 5.84 6.63
C LEU A 32 -11.33 4.37 6.98
N ARG A 33 -12.23 4.09 7.92
CA ARG A 33 -12.63 2.72 8.27
C ARG A 33 -13.33 2.01 7.11
N GLN A 34 -14.16 2.72 6.36
CA GLN A 34 -14.77 2.18 5.13
C GLN A 34 -13.70 1.92 4.06
N ARG A 35 -12.78 2.89 3.85
CA ARG A 35 -11.68 2.76 2.90
C ARG A 35 -10.73 1.60 3.22
N PHE A 36 -10.36 1.44 4.49
CA PHE A 36 -9.40 0.43 4.95
C PHE A 36 -10.04 -0.79 5.60
N GLY A 37 -11.36 -0.96 5.50
CA GLY A 37 -12.06 -2.13 6.01
C GLY A 37 -11.38 -3.40 5.52
N THR A 38 -11.09 -4.34 6.43
CA THR A 38 -10.27 -5.51 6.12
C THR A 38 -10.78 -6.28 4.90
N ASP A 39 -12.09 -6.42 4.76
CA ASP A 39 -12.71 -7.09 3.61
C ASP A 39 -12.57 -6.28 2.31
N ASN A 40 -12.62 -4.94 2.37
CA ASN A 40 -12.36 -4.08 1.21
C ASN A 40 -10.90 -4.15 0.76
N ILE A 41 -9.94 -4.21 1.69
CA ILE A 41 -8.53 -4.42 1.33
C ILE A 41 -8.34 -5.81 0.72
N ARG A 42 -8.86 -6.85 1.39
CA ARG A 42 -8.70 -8.24 0.96
C ARG A 42 -9.37 -8.55 -0.36
N SER A 43 -10.51 -7.94 -0.67
CA SER A 43 -11.20 -8.15 -1.96
C SER A 43 -10.35 -7.68 -3.15
N ARG A 44 -9.48 -6.67 -2.94
CA ARG A 44 -8.54 -6.12 -3.93
C ARG A 44 -7.25 -6.93 -4.09
N LEU A 45 -7.01 -7.92 -3.22
CA LEU A 45 -5.84 -8.79 -3.29
C LEU A 45 -6.15 -10.10 -4.03
N PRO A 46 -5.14 -10.72 -4.68
CA PRO A 46 -5.26 -12.07 -5.24
C PRO A 46 -5.76 -13.08 -4.18
N ALA A 47 -6.53 -14.07 -4.62
CA ALA A 47 -7.23 -15.01 -3.74
C ALA A 47 -6.27 -15.72 -2.76
N GLU A 48 -5.10 -16.11 -3.24
CA GLU A 48 -4.00 -16.74 -2.52
C GLU A 48 -3.34 -15.82 -1.47
N SER A 49 -3.53 -14.51 -1.59
CA SER A 49 -2.96 -13.50 -0.70
C SER A 49 -3.97 -12.98 0.34
N ARG A 50 -5.27 -13.26 0.19
CA ARG A 50 -6.33 -12.71 1.08
C ARG A 50 -6.19 -13.08 2.55
N ARG A 51 -5.53 -14.20 2.87
CA ARG A 51 -5.30 -14.65 4.26
C ARG A 51 -3.91 -14.29 4.80
N LYS A 52 -3.03 -13.73 3.98
CA LYS A 52 -1.68 -13.36 4.42
C LYS A 52 -1.72 -12.07 5.26
N PRO A 53 -0.72 -11.84 6.13
CA PRO A 53 -0.57 -10.57 6.81
C PRO A 53 -0.49 -9.39 5.83
N LEU A 54 -1.11 -8.27 6.19
CA LEU A 54 -1.04 -7.04 5.39
C LEU A 54 0.31 -6.35 5.59
N ALA A 55 0.86 -5.79 4.51
CA ALA A 55 2.03 -4.92 4.54
C ALA A 55 1.80 -3.71 3.63
N HIS A 56 2.24 -2.53 4.08
CA HIS A 56 2.18 -1.28 3.32
C HIS A 56 3.56 -0.98 2.73
N TYR A 57 3.58 -0.50 1.49
CA TYR A 57 4.80 -0.05 0.83
C TYR A 57 4.48 1.09 -0.15
N CYS A 58 5.52 1.83 -0.56
CA CYS A 58 5.44 2.82 -1.63
C CYS A 58 6.72 2.77 -2.48
N GLY A 59 7.27 3.90 -2.93
CA GLY A 59 8.61 3.91 -3.53
C GLY A 59 9.69 3.56 -2.50
N SER A 60 9.79 4.38 -1.46
CA SER A 60 10.87 4.36 -0.46
C SER A 60 10.38 4.27 1.00
N GLY A 61 9.15 3.81 1.22
CA GLY A 61 8.55 3.60 2.55
C GLY A 61 7.89 4.82 3.20
N VAL A 62 8.23 6.04 2.78
CA VAL A 62 7.76 7.28 3.44
C VAL A 62 6.24 7.44 3.37
N THR A 63 5.66 7.46 2.16
CA THR A 63 4.21 7.65 2.00
C THR A 63 3.40 6.43 2.42
N ALA A 64 4.00 5.25 2.54
CA ALA A 64 3.34 4.06 3.07
C ALA A 64 3.02 4.20 4.56
N ALA A 65 3.87 4.91 5.33
CA ALA A 65 3.59 5.24 6.73
C ALA A 65 2.29 6.06 6.89
N HIS A 66 1.89 6.82 5.86
CA HIS A 66 0.63 7.55 5.86
C HIS A 66 -0.60 6.62 5.89
N ASN A 67 -0.56 5.49 5.17
CA ASN A 67 -1.64 4.51 5.19
C ASN A 67 -1.69 3.78 6.55
N VAL A 68 -0.53 3.48 7.14
CA VAL A 68 -0.44 2.94 8.50
C VAL A 68 -1.08 3.90 9.51
N LEU A 69 -0.76 5.19 9.43
CA LEU A 69 -1.36 6.23 10.28
C LEU A 69 -2.87 6.34 10.07
N ALA A 70 -3.33 6.32 8.82
CA ALA A 70 -4.76 6.37 8.48
C ALA A 70 -5.56 5.21 9.08
N MET A 71 -5.02 3.99 8.99
CA MET A 71 -5.64 2.82 9.61
C MET A 71 -5.68 2.93 11.13
N ARG A 72 -4.58 3.36 11.76
CA ARG A 72 -4.54 3.62 13.21
C ARG A 72 -5.56 4.69 13.62
N HIS A 73 -5.65 5.79 12.87
CA HIS A 73 -6.63 6.86 13.10
C HIS A 73 -8.08 6.35 12.99
N ALA A 74 -8.33 5.41 12.08
CA ALA A 74 -9.62 4.74 11.92
C ALA A 74 -9.96 3.70 13.01
N GLY A 75 -9.02 3.42 13.93
CA GLY A 75 -9.15 2.36 14.94
C GLY A 75 -8.96 0.94 14.39
N LEU A 76 -8.20 0.79 13.30
CA LEU A 76 -7.90 -0.50 12.66
C LEU A 76 -6.47 -0.95 12.95
N GLU A 77 -6.25 -2.27 12.87
CA GLU A 77 -4.90 -2.84 12.83
C GLU A 77 -4.31 -2.71 11.41
N PRO A 78 -3.21 -1.96 11.21
CA PRO A 78 -2.65 -1.68 9.90
C PRO A 78 -1.87 -2.84 9.28
N GLY A 79 -1.40 -3.80 10.07
CA GLY A 79 -0.37 -4.74 9.65
C GLY A 79 1.03 -4.11 9.66
N ALA A 80 1.93 -4.62 8.82
CA ALA A 80 3.33 -4.21 8.80
C ALA A 80 3.59 -3.03 7.85
N LEU A 81 4.67 -2.29 8.09
CA LEU A 81 5.27 -1.37 7.12
C LEU A 81 6.49 -2.06 6.50
N TYR A 82 6.50 -2.23 5.19
CA TYR A 82 7.70 -2.69 4.46
C TYR A 82 8.57 -1.48 4.10
N ALA A 83 9.53 -1.18 4.99
CA ALA A 83 10.32 0.04 4.92
C ALA A 83 11.15 0.16 3.63
N GLY A 84 11.80 -0.91 3.18
CA GLY A 84 12.59 -0.89 1.95
C GLY A 84 11.76 -0.71 0.68
N SER A 85 10.47 -1.06 0.74
CA SER A 85 9.48 -0.71 -0.26
C SER A 85 9.86 -1.14 -1.69
N PHE A 86 9.36 -0.46 -2.72
CA PHE A 86 9.61 -0.83 -4.10
C PHE A 86 11.10 -0.70 -4.47
N SER A 87 11.80 0.32 -3.95
CA SER A 87 13.25 0.50 -4.18
C SER A 87 14.08 -0.69 -3.69
N GLU A 88 13.81 -1.23 -2.49
CA GLU A 88 14.45 -2.49 -2.06
C GLU A 88 13.99 -3.65 -2.92
N TRP A 89 12.69 -3.77 -3.22
CA TRP A 89 12.16 -4.90 -4.00
C TRP A 89 12.89 -5.08 -5.34
N ILE A 90 13.11 -4.00 -6.08
CA ILE A 90 13.76 -4.04 -7.40
C ILE A 90 15.29 -4.11 -7.36
N THR A 91 15.91 -3.98 -6.18
CA THR A 91 17.38 -4.06 -6.04
C THR A 91 17.81 -5.32 -5.30
N ARG A 92 16.93 -5.90 -4.50
CA ARG A 92 17.14 -7.15 -3.79
C ARG A 92 17.37 -8.31 -4.77
N ASP A 93 18.19 -9.27 -4.35
CA ASP A 93 18.55 -10.45 -5.15
C ASP A 93 19.12 -10.07 -6.53
N GLY A 94 19.89 -8.97 -6.60
CA GLY A 94 20.49 -8.47 -7.84
C GLY A 94 19.48 -7.91 -8.84
N GLY A 95 18.28 -7.52 -8.39
CA GLY A 95 17.21 -6.98 -9.23
C GLY A 95 16.48 -8.02 -10.08
N GLN A 96 16.56 -9.30 -9.68
CA GLN A 96 15.91 -10.41 -10.38
C GLN A 96 14.45 -10.62 -9.97
N ARG A 97 13.95 -9.85 -9.00
CA ARG A 97 12.56 -9.97 -8.54
C ARG A 97 11.59 -9.50 -9.61
N GLU A 98 10.46 -10.19 -9.68
CA GLU A 98 9.39 -9.87 -10.62
C GLU A 98 8.82 -8.47 -10.35
N VAL A 99 8.56 -7.72 -11.42
CA VAL A 99 7.93 -6.41 -11.39
C VAL A 99 6.66 -6.47 -12.23
N ALA A 100 5.53 -6.11 -11.63
CA ALA A 100 4.30 -5.95 -12.37
C ALA A 100 4.23 -4.56 -12.98
N HIS A 101 3.73 -4.48 -14.21
CA HIS A 101 3.46 -3.23 -14.91
C HIS A 101 1.96 -3.08 -15.09
N ARG A 102 1.46 -1.84 -15.00
CA ARG A 102 0.05 -1.60 -15.29
C ARG A 102 -0.16 -1.85 -16.78
N VAL A 103 -1.03 -2.79 -17.14
CA VAL A 103 -1.47 -2.93 -18.54
C VAL A 103 -2.19 -1.63 -18.87
N ARG A 104 -1.74 -0.92 -19.92
CA ARG A 104 -2.46 0.26 -20.40
C ARG A 104 -3.81 -0.24 -20.93
N GLU A 105 -4.90 0.22 -20.33
CA GLU A 105 -6.21 0.24 -20.99
C GLU A 105 -6.20 1.28 -22.12
#